data_AF-A0A4Q5UTW3-F1
#
_entry.id   AF-A0A4Q5UTW3-F1
#
_cell.length_a   1.000
_cell.length_b   1.000
_cell.length_c   1.000
_cell.angle_alpha   90.00
_cell.angle_beta   90.00
_cell.angle_gamma   90.00
#
_symmetry.space_group_name_H-M   'P 1'
#
loop_
_entity.id
_entity.type
_entity.pdbx_description
1 polymer ?
#
loop_
_entity_poly.entity_id
_entity_poly.type
_entity_poly.pdbx_seq_one_letter_code
_entity_poly.pdbx_strand_id
1 'polypeptide(L)'
;MKYASNGDAIHKFKQNADLVWLTGIVQEDSMLVLFPDNPDPKFREVLVLVRPNELKEKWDGHRLRSEEAKAISGIDTIVWLDSLEGLLQPWIHLADTIYLNSNENDRKANLVPVRDYRYAEMMKQRYPLHQYKRSARLLKDLRAIKTPLEIEVMQRAMDITDTTFRRLLGFIKPGVMEYEIEAEIYHSFYSQRATGPAYGSIIASGDRA
;
A
#
# COMPACT_ATOMS: atom_id res chain seq x y z
N MET A 1 -8.39 -7.46 3.00
CA MET A 1 -8.31 -8.93 2.82
C MET A 1 -6.86 -9.31 3.00
N LYS A 2 -6.55 -9.97 4.12
CA LYS A 2 -5.25 -10.62 4.34
C LYS A 2 -5.16 -11.78 3.34
N TYR A 3 -4.07 -11.88 2.58
CA TYR A 3 -3.90 -12.97 1.63
C TYR A 3 -3.42 -14.19 2.40
N ALA A 4 -4.24 -15.24 2.44
CA ALA A 4 -3.84 -16.51 3.05
C ALA A 4 -2.69 -17.13 2.25
N SER A 5 -1.63 -17.53 2.94
CA SER A 5 -0.53 -18.30 2.37
C SER A 5 -0.82 -19.79 2.41
N ASN A 6 -1.31 -20.31 3.55
CA ASN A 6 -1.78 -21.68 3.71
C ASN A 6 -2.67 -21.78 4.96
N GLY A 7 -3.89 -22.31 4.83
CA GLY A 7 -4.83 -22.38 5.94
C GLY A 7 -5.15 -20.99 6.52
N ASP A 8 -4.89 -20.81 7.81
CA ASP A 8 -5.01 -19.55 8.54
C ASP A 8 -3.76 -18.67 8.49
N ALA A 9 -2.63 -19.19 7.98
CA ALA A 9 -1.41 -18.41 7.81
C ALA A 9 -1.61 -17.35 6.72
N ILE A 10 -1.09 -16.15 6.97
CA ILE A 10 -1.24 -14.98 6.09
C ILE A 10 0.13 -14.50 5.60
N HIS A 11 0.16 -14.00 4.37
CA HIS A 11 1.32 -13.26 3.87
C HIS A 11 1.53 -11.98 4.68
N LYS A 12 2.80 -11.56 4.79
CA LYS A 12 3.17 -10.27 5.40
C LYS A 12 2.38 -9.15 4.72
N PHE A 13 1.72 -8.32 5.53
CA PHE A 13 0.94 -7.21 5.01
C PHE A 13 1.85 -6.18 4.31
N LYS A 14 1.44 -5.77 3.11
CA LYS A 14 2.04 -4.65 2.37
C LYS A 14 0.91 -3.75 1.90
N GLN A 15 0.95 -2.50 2.35
CA GLN A 15 -0.09 -1.53 2.04
C GLN A 15 -0.07 -1.15 0.55
N ASN A 16 -1.23 -0.73 0.04
CA ASN A 16 -1.34 -0.08 -1.26
C ASN A 16 -0.45 1.17 -1.30
N ALA A 17 0.44 1.26 -2.31
CA ALA A 17 1.43 2.32 -2.39
C ALA A 17 0.82 3.72 -2.64
N ASP A 18 -0.33 3.82 -3.30
CA ASP A 18 -1.03 5.10 -3.48
C ASP A 18 -1.57 5.60 -2.15
N LEU A 19 -2.17 4.71 -1.35
CA LEU A 19 -2.68 5.09 -0.04
C LEU A 19 -1.56 5.56 0.89
N VAL A 20 -0.41 4.87 0.89
CA VAL A 20 0.77 5.31 1.66
C VAL A 20 1.29 6.64 1.15
N TRP A 21 1.35 6.85 -0.17
CA TRP A 21 1.84 8.10 -0.74
C TRP A 21 0.94 9.30 -0.40
N LEU A 22 -0.38 9.09 -0.39
CA LEU A 22 -1.36 10.14 -0.05
C LEU A 22 -1.46 10.42 1.45
N THR A 23 -1.19 9.44 2.32
CA THR A 23 -1.57 9.54 3.75
C THR A 23 -0.50 9.11 4.74
N GLY A 24 0.56 8.44 4.30
CA GLY A 24 1.53 7.78 5.18
C GLY A 24 0.98 6.56 5.96
N ILE A 25 -0.30 6.24 5.86
CA ILE A 25 -0.93 5.21 6.69
C ILE A 25 -0.61 3.80 6.18
N VAL A 26 0.02 3.00 7.05
CA VAL A 26 0.38 1.61 6.79
C VAL A 26 -0.49 0.59 7.52
N GLN A 27 -1.58 1.03 8.17
CA GLN A 27 -2.54 0.13 8.83
C GLN A 27 -3.46 -0.54 7.82
N GLU A 28 -3.74 -1.83 8.00
CA GLU A 28 -4.74 -2.55 7.23
C GLU A 28 -6.15 -1.97 7.33
N ASP A 29 -6.99 -2.32 6.34
CA ASP A 29 -8.41 -1.92 6.29
C ASP A 29 -8.64 -0.41 6.43
N SER A 30 -7.70 0.37 5.90
CA SER A 30 -7.78 1.82 5.77
C SER A 30 -8.29 2.25 4.39
N MET A 31 -8.93 3.41 4.30
CA MET A 31 -9.40 4.01 3.04
C MET A 31 -9.27 5.54 3.13
N LEU A 32 -8.97 6.18 2.01
CA LEU A 32 -9.04 7.64 1.87
C LEU A 32 -10.23 8.00 0.98
N VAL A 33 -11.04 8.96 1.42
CA VAL A 33 -12.11 9.57 0.62
C VAL A 33 -11.77 11.04 0.40
N LEU A 34 -11.69 11.43 -0.86
CA LEU A 34 -11.50 12.82 -1.30
C LEU A 34 -12.76 13.27 -2.04
N PHE A 35 -13.45 14.25 -1.48
CA PHE A 35 -14.65 14.86 -2.06
C PHE A 35 -14.52 16.40 -2.00
N PRO A 36 -13.70 17.01 -2.88
CA PRO A 36 -13.37 18.43 -2.79
C PRO A 36 -14.60 19.36 -2.81
N ASP A 37 -15.67 18.96 -3.49
CA ASP A 37 -16.91 19.71 -3.62
C ASP A 37 -17.96 19.41 -2.53
N ASN A 38 -17.58 18.66 -1.47
CA ASN A 38 -18.50 18.39 -0.37
C ASN A 38 -19.01 19.72 0.23
N PRO A 39 -20.34 19.89 0.41
CA PRO A 39 -20.91 21.10 0.98
C PRO A 39 -20.45 21.34 2.42
N ASP A 40 -20.16 20.28 3.17
CA ASP A 40 -19.51 20.39 4.48
C ASP A 40 -17.98 20.26 4.30
N PRO A 41 -17.21 21.34 4.54
CA PRO A 41 -15.76 21.33 4.38
C PRO A 41 -15.05 20.24 5.19
N LYS A 42 -15.64 19.81 6.32
CA LYS A 42 -15.10 18.75 7.17
C LYS A 42 -14.98 17.42 6.44
N PHE A 43 -15.84 17.15 5.47
CA PHE A 43 -15.90 15.87 4.75
C PHE A 43 -15.31 15.94 3.34
N ARG A 44 -14.50 16.97 3.05
CA ARG A 44 -13.78 17.07 1.77
C ARG A 44 -12.58 16.14 1.69
N GLU A 45 -12.00 15.83 2.84
CA GLU A 45 -10.90 14.88 2.99
C GLU A 45 -11.15 14.05 4.25
N VAL A 46 -11.26 12.73 4.09
CA VAL A 46 -11.63 11.82 5.17
C VAL A 46 -10.74 10.59 5.14
N LEU A 47 -10.05 10.33 6.25
CA LEU A 47 -9.32 9.10 6.46
C LEU A 47 -10.22 8.11 7.22
N VAL A 48 -10.41 6.94 6.65
CA VAL A 48 -11.22 5.86 7.23
C VAL A 48 -10.32 4.79 7.82
N LEU A 49 -10.55 4.42 9.08
CA LEU A 49 -9.77 3.42 9.80
C LEU A 49 -10.66 2.40 10.51
N VAL A 50 -10.11 1.22 10.78
CA VAL A 50 -10.75 0.27 11.69
C VAL A 50 -10.60 0.76 13.13
N ARG A 51 -11.70 0.67 13.89
CA ARG A 51 -11.70 1.01 15.31
C ARG A 51 -10.65 0.17 16.06
N PRO A 52 -9.86 0.80 16.95
CA PRO A 52 -9.06 0.12 17.95
C PRO A 52 -9.89 -0.85 18.79
N ASN A 53 -9.31 -2.00 19.12
CA ASN A 53 -9.91 -2.94 20.04
C ASN A 53 -8.80 -3.56 20.89
N GLU A 54 -8.67 -3.10 22.13
CA GLU A 54 -7.57 -3.48 23.04
C GLU A 54 -7.43 -4.99 23.26
N LEU A 55 -8.54 -5.74 23.22
CA LEU A 55 -8.51 -7.19 23.36
C LEU A 55 -7.88 -7.87 22.14
N LYS A 56 -8.13 -7.34 20.92
CA LYS A 56 -7.58 -7.88 19.68
C LYS A 56 -6.16 -7.39 19.40
N GLU A 57 -5.81 -6.19 19.84
CA GLU A 57 -4.46 -5.60 19.63
C GLU A 57 -3.34 -6.42 20.29
N LYS A 58 -3.66 -7.21 21.33
CA LYS A 58 -2.73 -8.19 21.91
C LYS A 58 -2.24 -9.24 20.92
N TRP A 59 -3.02 -9.50 19.86
CA TRP A 59 -2.75 -10.53 18.85
C TRP A 59 -2.41 -9.91 17.49
N ASP A 60 -3.20 -8.91 17.08
CA ASP A 60 -3.10 -8.29 15.75
C ASP A 60 -2.12 -7.12 15.68
N GLY A 61 -1.60 -6.67 16.83
CA GLY A 61 -0.77 -5.46 16.95
C GLY A 61 -1.58 -4.18 17.11
N HIS A 62 -0.86 -3.08 17.35
CA HIS A 62 -1.44 -1.75 17.60
C HIS A 62 -2.24 -1.24 16.40
N ARG A 63 -3.42 -0.68 16.66
CA ARG A 63 -4.19 0.09 15.67
C ARG A 63 -4.12 1.58 15.99
N LEU A 64 -3.99 2.39 14.95
CA LEU A 64 -3.93 3.84 15.07
C LEU A 64 -5.16 4.37 15.79
N ARG A 65 -4.89 5.15 16.82
CA ARG A 65 -5.87 6.07 17.41
C ARG A 65 -6.06 7.26 16.47
N SER A 66 -7.16 7.98 16.64
CA SER A 66 -7.50 9.16 15.83
C SER A 66 -6.36 10.17 15.77
N GLU A 67 -5.79 10.55 16.91
CA GLU A 67 -4.73 11.57 16.98
C GLU A 67 -3.41 11.11 16.32
N GLU A 68 -3.09 9.81 16.40
CA GLU A 68 -1.91 9.26 15.73
C GLU A 68 -2.07 9.29 14.21
N ALA A 69 -3.26 8.92 13.72
CA ALA A 69 -3.58 8.96 12.29
C ALA A 69 -3.53 10.38 11.73
N LYS A 70 -4.06 11.37 12.47
CA LYS A 70 -3.96 12.78 12.12
C LYS A 70 -2.50 13.25 12.06
N ALA A 71 -1.70 12.90 13.06
CA ALA A 71 -0.29 13.31 13.11
C ALA A 71 0.53 12.75 11.93
N ILE A 72 0.21 11.53 11.47
CA ILE A 72 0.89 10.90 10.33
C ILE A 72 0.40 11.47 8.99
N SER A 73 -0.92 11.59 8.82
CA SER A 73 -1.52 11.89 7.51
C SER A 73 -1.76 13.37 7.25
N GLY A 74 -1.84 14.18 8.30
CA GLY A 74 -2.32 15.56 8.22
C GLY A 74 -3.83 15.70 8.02
N ILE A 75 -4.59 14.60 7.97
CA ILE A 75 -6.03 14.59 7.72
C ILE A 75 -6.80 14.71 9.04
N ASP A 76 -7.52 15.81 9.23
CA ASP A 76 -8.26 16.08 10.47
C ASP A 76 -9.48 15.18 10.67
N THR A 77 -10.17 14.81 9.59
CA THR A 77 -11.42 14.04 9.69
C THR A 77 -11.15 12.54 9.64
N ILE A 78 -11.26 11.90 10.79
CA ILE A 78 -11.20 10.43 10.92
C ILE A 78 -12.61 9.84 11.02
N VAL A 79 -12.92 8.89 10.16
CA VAL A 79 -14.16 8.10 10.18
C VAL A 79 -13.83 6.64 10.48
N TRP A 80 -14.66 5.98 11.28
CA TRP A 80 -14.48 4.57 11.56
C TRP A 80 -15.15 3.71 10.48
N LEU A 81 -14.48 2.66 10.03
CA LEU A 81 -14.93 1.80 8.93
C LEU A 81 -16.33 1.21 9.14
N ASP A 82 -16.67 0.90 10.40
CA ASP A 82 -17.98 0.39 10.82
C ASP A 82 -19.13 1.42 10.66
N SER A 83 -18.80 2.70 10.56
CA SER A 83 -19.74 3.81 10.38
C SER A 83 -19.73 4.43 8.98
N LEU A 84 -18.78 4.01 8.12
CA LEU A 84 -18.55 4.63 6.82
C LEU A 84 -19.79 4.61 5.93
N GLU A 85 -20.52 3.49 5.87
CA GLU A 85 -21.59 3.29 4.90
C GLU A 85 -22.71 4.34 5.02
N GLY A 86 -23.11 4.68 6.25
CA GLY A 86 -24.16 5.67 6.49
C GLY A 86 -23.75 7.09 6.10
N LEU A 87 -22.46 7.41 6.16
CA LEU A 87 -21.91 8.70 5.73
C LEU A 87 -21.64 8.75 4.22
N LEU A 88 -21.15 7.65 3.66
CA LEU A 88 -20.71 7.58 2.27
C LEU A 88 -21.88 7.66 1.29
N GLN A 89 -23.04 7.08 1.61
CA GLN A 89 -24.21 7.11 0.74
C GLN A 89 -24.67 8.53 0.36
N PRO A 90 -24.93 9.45 1.31
CA PRO A 90 -25.31 10.82 0.94
C PRO A 90 -24.21 11.55 0.19
N TRP A 91 -22.93 11.31 0.49
CA TRP A 91 -21.82 11.91 -0.27
C TRP A 91 -21.80 11.44 -1.72
N ILE A 92 -22.05 10.16 -1.96
CA ILE A 92 -22.15 9.61 -3.32
C ILE A 92 -23.31 10.28 -4.07
N HIS A 93 -24.49 10.42 -3.46
CA HIS A 93 -25.63 11.06 -4.11
C HIS A 93 -25.41 12.54 -4.50
N LEU A 94 -24.44 13.21 -3.87
CA LEU A 94 -24.07 14.59 -4.17
C LEU A 94 -23.00 14.70 -5.27
N ALA A 95 -22.33 13.60 -5.62
CA ALA A 95 -21.26 13.59 -6.59
C ALA A 95 -21.74 13.05 -7.94
N ASP A 96 -21.43 13.73 -9.05
CA ASP A 96 -21.75 13.19 -10.39
C ASP A 96 -20.75 12.12 -10.86
N THR A 97 -19.49 12.25 -10.44
CA THR A 97 -18.37 11.41 -10.87
C THR A 97 -17.63 10.81 -9.69
N ILE A 98 -17.45 9.50 -9.72
CA ILE A 98 -16.73 8.74 -8.70
C ILE A 98 -15.42 8.21 -9.28
N TYR A 99 -14.30 8.59 -8.65
CA TYR A 99 -12.99 8.05 -8.97
C TYR A 99 -12.69 6.87 -8.04
N LEU A 100 -12.38 5.72 -8.63
CA LEU A 100 -12.03 4.50 -7.90
C LEU A 100 -10.60 4.11 -8.21
N ASN A 101 -9.89 3.62 -7.19
CA ASN A 101 -8.56 3.05 -7.42
C ASN A 101 -8.67 1.71 -8.15
N SER A 102 -7.68 1.43 -8.97
CA SER A 102 -7.51 0.17 -9.68
C SER A 102 -6.03 -0.16 -9.71
N ASN A 103 -5.65 -1.31 -9.15
CA ASN A 103 -4.26 -1.80 -9.16
C ASN A 103 -3.92 -2.42 -10.53
N GLU A 104 -3.97 -1.58 -11.57
CA GLU A 104 -3.77 -1.97 -12.97
C GLU A 104 -2.31 -2.41 -13.20
N ASN A 105 -2.15 -3.55 -13.87
CA ASN A 105 -0.82 -4.07 -14.20
C ASN A 105 -0.82 -4.61 -15.64
N ASP A 106 -0.08 -3.94 -16.52
CA ASP A 106 -0.01 -4.27 -17.94
C ASP A 106 0.79 -5.57 -18.21
N ARG A 107 1.60 -6.03 -17.25
CA ARG A 107 2.55 -7.14 -17.44
C ARG A 107 2.04 -8.46 -16.89
N LYS A 108 0.97 -8.47 -16.09
CA LYS A 108 0.41 -9.69 -15.52
C LYS A 108 -1.11 -9.58 -15.38
N ALA A 109 -1.83 -10.42 -16.11
CA ALA A 109 -3.26 -10.62 -15.88
C ALA A 109 -3.48 -11.27 -14.51
N ASN A 110 -4.40 -10.73 -13.72
CA ASN A 110 -4.86 -11.36 -12.48
C ASN A 110 -6.33 -11.76 -12.67
N LEU A 111 -6.58 -13.07 -12.71
CA LEU A 111 -7.93 -13.62 -12.84
C LEU A 111 -8.70 -13.55 -11.51
N VAL A 112 -8.01 -13.39 -10.38
CA VAL A 112 -8.63 -13.27 -9.07
C VAL A 112 -8.92 -11.80 -8.78
N PRO A 113 -10.19 -11.39 -8.63
CA PRO A 113 -10.52 -10.00 -8.37
C PRO A 113 -10.02 -9.59 -6.98
N VAL A 114 -9.03 -8.71 -6.97
CA VAL A 114 -8.51 -8.09 -5.75
C VAL A 114 -9.55 -7.16 -5.12
N ARG A 115 -9.29 -6.72 -3.88
CA ARG A 115 -10.23 -5.88 -3.12
C ARG A 115 -10.73 -4.67 -3.92
N ASP A 116 -9.84 -3.94 -4.58
CA ASP A 116 -10.19 -2.74 -5.34
C ASP A 116 -11.14 -3.05 -6.50
N TYR A 117 -10.93 -4.17 -7.22
CA TYR A 117 -11.81 -4.59 -8.31
C TYR A 117 -13.19 -5.00 -7.80
N ARG A 118 -13.25 -5.76 -6.70
CA ARG A 118 -14.53 -6.13 -6.08
C ARG A 118 -15.28 -4.92 -5.54
N TYR A 119 -14.57 -3.97 -4.95
CA TYR A 119 -15.16 -2.73 -4.46
C TYR A 119 -15.69 -1.87 -5.61
N ALA A 120 -14.94 -1.77 -6.71
CA ALA A 120 -15.39 -1.04 -7.89
C ALA A 120 -16.64 -1.64 -8.53
N GLU A 121 -16.69 -2.97 -8.63
CA GLU A 121 -17.86 -3.69 -9.11
C GLU A 121 -19.08 -3.46 -8.20
N MET A 122 -18.89 -3.59 -6.88
CA MET A 122 -19.93 -3.32 -5.88
C MET A 122 -20.47 -1.89 -5.99
N MET A 123 -19.59 -0.90 -6.15
CA MET A 123 -19.98 0.51 -6.29
C MET A 123 -20.82 0.73 -7.54
N LYS A 124 -20.42 0.17 -8.68
CA LYS A 124 -21.17 0.24 -9.94
C LYS A 124 -22.53 -0.44 -9.85
N GLN A 125 -22.62 -1.57 -9.16
CA GLN A 125 -23.89 -2.26 -8.96
C GLN A 125 -24.84 -1.45 -8.07
N ARG A 126 -24.32 -0.78 -7.04
CA ARG A 126 -25.13 0.00 -6.09
C ARG A 126 -25.55 1.37 -6.64
N TYR A 127 -24.69 2.02 -7.45
CA TYR A 127 -24.93 3.38 -7.96
C TYR A 127 -24.76 3.47 -9.49
N PRO A 128 -25.47 2.64 -10.28
CA PRO A 128 -25.19 2.40 -11.70
C PRO A 128 -25.31 3.63 -12.61
N LEU A 129 -25.99 4.69 -12.16
CA LEU A 129 -26.21 5.92 -12.94
C LEU A 129 -25.08 6.96 -12.81
N HIS A 130 -24.10 6.73 -11.93
CA HIS A 130 -22.96 7.65 -11.76
C HIS A 130 -21.90 7.44 -12.83
N GLN A 131 -21.10 8.47 -13.08
CA GLN A 131 -19.91 8.33 -13.93
C GLN A 131 -18.76 7.75 -13.11
N TYR A 132 -18.11 6.70 -13.60
CA TYR A 132 -16.95 6.10 -12.94
C TYR A 132 -15.67 6.37 -13.71
N LYS A 133 -14.67 6.88 -13.00
CA LYS A 133 -13.32 7.13 -13.53
C LYS A 133 -12.27 6.43 -12.68
N ARG A 134 -11.07 6.32 -13.24
CA ARG A 134 -9.93 5.65 -12.59
C ARG A 134 -9.03 6.67 -11.93
N SER A 135 -8.84 6.57 -10.61
CA SER A 135 -7.85 7.41 -9.92
C SER A 135 -6.41 6.99 -10.20
N ALA A 136 -6.17 5.72 -10.55
CA ALA A 136 -4.84 5.18 -10.85
C ALA A 136 -4.07 5.98 -11.92
N ARG A 137 -4.78 6.55 -12.92
CA ARG A 137 -4.15 7.41 -13.94
C ARG A 137 -3.59 8.70 -13.36
N LEU A 138 -4.39 9.37 -12.52
CA LEU A 138 -3.97 10.61 -11.85
C LEU A 138 -2.78 10.33 -10.92
N LEU A 139 -2.86 9.25 -10.15
CA LEU A 139 -1.81 8.86 -9.21
C LEU A 139 -0.51 8.47 -9.92
N LYS A 140 -0.61 7.79 -11.08
CA LYS A 140 0.55 7.49 -11.92
C LYS A 140 1.27 8.76 -12.36
N ASP A 141 0.51 9.77 -12.83
CA ASP A 141 1.08 11.02 -13.32
C ASP A 141 1.73 11.82 -12.18
N LEU A 142 1.06 11.91 -11.02
CA LEU A 142 1.59 12.60 -9.85
C LEU A 142 2.86 11.93 -9.30
N ARG A 143 2.84 10.60 -9.12
CA ARG A 143 3.97 9.84 -8.56
C ARG A 143 5.11 9.62 -9.55
N ALA A 144 4.94 9.99 -10.82
CA ALA A 144 5.99 9.93 -11.82
C ALA A 144 7.12 10.92 -11.50
N ILE A 145 6.78 12.11 -10.99
CA ILE A 145 7.73 13.15 -10.62
C ILE A 145 7.96 13.11 -9.11
N LYS A 146 9.22 12.95 -8.70
CA LYS A 146 9.59 12.75 -7.30
C LYS A 146 9.90 14.11 -6.68
N THR A 147 9.43 14.31 -5.47
CA THR A 147 9.86 15.44 -4.62
C THR A 147 11.31 15.24 -4.17
N PRO A 148 12.01 16.32 -3.74
CA PRO A 148 13.37 16.20 -3.19
C PRO A 148 13.47 15.20 -2.02
N LEU A 149 12.46 15.15 -1.14
CA LEU A 149 12.42 14.21 -0.01
C LEU A 149 12.26 12.75 -0.48
N GLU A 150 11.43 12.50 -1.50
CA GLU A 150 11.32 11.16 -2.08
C GLU A 150 12.64 10.71 -2.74
N ILE A 151 13.35 11.64 -3.39
CA ILE A 151 14.67 11.37 -3.97
C ILE A 151 15.67 11.00 -2.87
N GLU A 152 15.68 11.70 -1.74
CA GLU A 152 16.55 11.38 -0.60
C GLU A 152 16.30 9.96 -0.07
N VAL A 153 15.02 9.58 0.11
CA VAL A 153 14.65 8.23 0.55
C VAL A 153 15.05 7.17 -0.49
N MET A 154 14.86 7.46 -1.78
CA MET A 154 15.32 6.59 -2.86
C MET A 154 16.84 6.43 -2.87
N GLN A 155 17.58 7.53 -2.67
CA GLN A 155 19.04 7.50 -2.57
C GLN A 155 19.48 6.60 -1.43
N ARG A 156 18.86 6.71 -0.27
CA ARG A 156 19.17 5.83 0.87
C ARG A 156 18.95 4.35 0.54
N ALA A 157 17.88 4.02 -0.18
CA ALA A 157 17.63 2.64 -0.61
C ALA A 157 18.68 2.14 -1.62
N MET A 158 19.16 3.01 -2.52
CA MET A 158 20.25 2.70 -3.44
C MET A 158 21.57 2.50 -2.71
N ASP A 159 21.90 3.32 -1.72
CA ASP A 159 23.14 3.20 -0.92
C ASP A 159 23.18 1.88 -0.13
N ILE A 160 22.04 1.48 0.45
CA ILE A 160 21.88 0.19 1.13
C ILE A 160 22.13 -0.95 0.14
N THR A 161 21.56 -0.84 -1.07
CA THR A 161 21.73 -1.82 -2.14
C THR A 161 23.19 -1.91 -2.58
N ASP A 162 23.84 -0.77 -2.86
CA ASP A 162 25.27 -0.71 -3.23
C ASP A 162 26.16 -1.36 -2.16
N THR A 163 25.92 -1.04 -0.88
CA THR A 163 26.64 -1.65 0.25
C THR A 163 26.48 -3.18 0.26
N THR A 164 25.26 -3.68 0.02
CA THR A 164 24.99 -5.11 -0.08
C THR A 164 25.72 -5.75 -1.25
N PHE A 165 25.71 -5.14 -2.44
CA PHE A 165 26.42 -5.67 -3.61
C PHE A 165 27.93 -5.70 -3.40
N ARG A 166 28.52 -4.66 -2.79
CA ARG A 166 29.95 -4.67 -2.43
C ARG A 166 30.32 -5.81 -1.49
N ARG A 167 29.46 -6.12 -0.52
CA ARG A 167 29.62 -7.29 0.37
C ARG A 167 29.56 -8.60 -0.42
N LEU A 168 28.59 -8.73 -1.34
CA LEU A 168 28.43 -9.94 -2.15
C LEU A 168 29.65 -10.23 -3.03
N LEU A 169 30.32 -9.20 -3.58
CA LEU A 169 31.54 -9.37 -4.37
C LEU A 169 32.67 -10.08 -3.61
N GLY A 170 32.73 -9.94 -2.29
CA GLY A 170 33.69 -10.67 -1.43
C GLY A 170 33.20 -12.05 -0.96
N PHE A 171 31.91 -12.33 -1.09
CA PHE A 171 31.29 -13.58 -0.64
C PHE A 171 31.19 -14.62 -1.76
N ILE A 172 30.86 -14.18 -2.98
CA ILE A 172 30.60 -15.05 -4.13
C ILE A 172 31.91 -15.71 -4.59
N LYS A 173 31.89 -17.05 -4.64
CA LYS A 173 32.98 -17.89 -5.13
C LYS A 173 32.44 -19.25 -5.58
N PRO A 174 33.20 -20.04 -6.38
CA PRO A 174 32.78 -21.38 -6.76
C PRO A 174 32.41 -22.23 -5.54
N GLY A 175 31.27 -22.93 -5.64
CA GLY A 175 30.71 -23.74 -4.55
C GLY A 175 29.66 -23.02 -3.69
N VAL A 176 29.52 -21.69 -3.79
CA VAL A 176 28.43 -20.95 -3.15
C VAL A 176 27.16 -21.07 -3.97
N MET A 177 26.05 -21.41 -3.30
CA MET A 177 24.75 -21.60 -3.91
C MET A 177 23.97 -20.28 -4.01
N GLU A 178 23.08 -20.18 -5.00
CA GLU A 178 22.29 -18.96 -5.26
C GLU A 178 21.42 -18.54 -4.06
N TYR A 179 20.88 -19.49 -3.30
CA TYR A 179 20.10 -19.21 -2.09
C TYR A 179 20.96 -18.72 -0.92
N GLU A 180 22.25 -19.06 -0.88
CA GLU A 180 23.18 -18.52 0.13
C GLU A 180 23.46 -17.04 -0.16
N ILE A 181 23.56 -16.68 -1.44
CA ILE A 181 23.64 -15.28 -1.88
C ILE A 181 22.34 -14.54 -1.52
N GLU A 182 21.17 -15.17 -1.70
CA GLU A 182 19.89 -14.58 -1.30
C GLU A 182 19.85 -14.30 0.21
N ALA A 183 20.29 -15.25 1.03
CA ALA A 183 20.36 -15.07 2.48
C ALA A 183 21.27 -13.88 2.87
N GLU A 184 22.40 -13.70 2.19
CA GLU A 184 23.29 -12.55 2.39
C GLU A 184 22.63 -11.22 2.02
N ILE A 185 21.81 -11.18 0.97
CA ILE A 185 21.02 -9.99 0.61
C ILE A 185 20.05 -9.63 1.73
N TYR A 186 19.23 -10.58 2.19
CA TYR A 186 18.28 -10.34 3.27
C TYR A 186 18.98 -9.89 4.56
N HIS A 187 20.06 -10.57 4.94
CA HIS A 187 20.84 -10.21 6.13
C HIS A 187 21.40 -8.79 6.02
N SER A 188 21.99 -8.42 4.87
CA SER A 188 22.55 -7.09 4.67
C SER A 188 21.48 -6.00 4.65
N PHE A 189 20.30 -6.25 4.08
CA PHE A 189 19.20 -5.31 4.10
C PHE A 189 18.65 -5.09 5.52
N TYR A 190 18.39 -6.18 6.26
CA TYR A 190 17.85 -6.07 7.61
C TYR A 190 18.83 -5.44 8.61
N SER A 191 20.13 -5.76 8.52
CA SER A 191 21.15 -5.13 9.38
C SER A 191 21.25 -3.61 9.15
N GLN A 192 20.89 -3.13 7.96
CA GLN A 192 20.82 -1.71 7.61
C GLN A 192 19.44 -1.09 7.84
N ARG A 193 18.52 -1.82 8.51
CA ARG A 193 17.13 -1.42 8.82
C ARG A 193 16.22 -1.25 7.61
N ALA A 194 16.57 -1.80 6.45
CA ALA A 194 15.62 -1.95 5.35
C ALA A 194 14.60 -3.04 5.67
N THR A 195 13.43 -2.99 5.02
CA THR A 195 12.33 -3.92 5.27
C THR A 195 12.40 -5.22 4.44
N GLY A 196 13.46 -5.38 3.66
CA GLY A 196 13.70 -6.49 2.75
C GLY A 196 13.84 -6.02 1.30
N PRO A 197 13.96 -6.95 0.33
CA PRO A 197 14.07 -6.62 -1.07
C PRO A 197 12.74 -6.08 -1.63
N ALA A 198 12.83 -5.22 -2.64
CA ALA A 198 11.66 -4.61 -3.27
C ALA A 198 10.79 -5.60 -4.06
N TYR A 199 11.43 -6.66 -4.58
CA TYR A 199 10.86 -7.76 -5.35
C TYR A 199 11.70 -9.03 -5.09
N GLY A 200 11.24 -10.20 -5.57
CA GLY A 200 12.00 -11.44 -5.43
C GLY A 200 13.35 -11.33 -6.12
N SER A 201 14.44 -11.58 -5.39
CA SER A 201 15.80 -11.44 -5.91
C SER A 201 16.02 -12.42 -7.07
N ILE A 202 16.54 -11.93 -8.18
CA ILE A 202 16.95 -12.76 -9.31
C ILE A 202 18.43 -13.06 -9.13
N ILE A 203 18.75 -14.31 -8.80
CA ILE A 203 20.12 -14.78 -8.60
C ILE A 203 20.27 -16.03 -9.45
N ALA A 204 20.88 -15.86 -10.61
CA ALA A 204 20.96 -16.89 -11.62
C ALA A 204 22.40 -17.02 -12.12
N SER A 205 22.88 -18.26 -12.19
CA SER A 205 24.23 -18.64 -12.58
C SER A 205 24.23 -19.72 -13.67
N GLY A 206 25.21 -19.66 -14.57
CA GLY A 206 25.31 -20.57 -15.72
C GLY A 206 24.13 -20.38 -16.68
N ASP A 207 23.59 -21.50 -17.18
CA ASP A 207 22.48 -21.54 -18.15
C ASP A 207 21.14 -20.98 -17.63
N ARG A 208 21.08 -20.57 -16.36
CA ARG A 208 19.88 -20.00 -15.72
C ARG A 208 19.79 -18.48 -15.83
N ALA A 209 20.88 -17.81 -16.24
CA ALA A 209 21.02 -16.35 -16.29
C ALA A 209 20.32 -15.69 -17.48
#